data_AF-A0A3M1MET3-F1
#
_entry.id   AF-A0A3M1MET3-F1
#
_cell.length_a   1.000
_cell.length_b   1.000
_cell.length_c   1.000
_cell.angle_alpha   90.00
_cell.angle_beta   90.00
_cell.angle_gamma   90.00
#
_symmetry.space_group_name_H-M   'P 1'
#
loop_
_entity.id
_entity.type
_entity.pdbx_description
1 polymer ?
#
loop_
_entity_poly.entity_id
_entity_poly.type
_entity_poly.pdbx_seq_one_letter_code
_entity_poly.pdbx_strand_id
1 'polypeptide(L)'
;MQANSLTQVILYPSYRNRIGHLMGIQTGGPTRRGRRPGASKVMLEYLDRNVDLRKALRATGIFDPEDEGIPKGIAAQISNNVPEGSYVLEVEEPYEWFPSH
;
A
#
# COMPACT_ATOMS: atom_id res chain seq x y z
N MET A 1 21.51 13.44 17.19
CA MET A 1 21.66 11.96 17.18
C MET A 1 20.93 11.42 15.95
N GLN A 2 21.58 10.63 15.09
CA GLN A 2 20.95 10.07 13.89
C GLN A 2 20.08 8.85 14.26
N ALA A 3 18.79 8.92 13.96
CA ALA A 3 17.90 7.78 14.02
C ALA A 3 17.98 7.08 12.66
N ASN A 4 18.75 6.00 12.57
CA ASN A 4 18.76 5.18 11.37
C ASN A 4 17.51 4.28 11.39
N SER A 5 16.77 4.28 10.29
CA SER A 5 15.66 3.36 10.04
C SER A 5 15.97 2.58 8.77
N LEU A 6 15.64 1.29 8.76
CA LEU A 6 15.68 0.48 7.55
C LEU A 6 14.25 0.24 7.09
N THR A 7 14.01 0.44 5.80
CA THR A 7 12.75 0.09 5.13
C THR A 7 13.08 -0.78 3.93
N GLN A 8 12.30 -1.85 3.74
CA GLN A 8 12.35 -2.71 2.57
C GLN A 8 10.93 -2.87 2.03
N VAL A 9 10.78 -2.78 0.71
CA VAL A 9 9.51 -3.04 0.02
C VAL A 9 9.74 -4.08 -1.05
N ILE A 10 8.91 -5.14 -1.06
CA ILE A 10 8.85 -6.11 -2.14
C ILE A 10 7.56 -5.83 -2.90
N LEU A 11 7.68 -5.54 -4.20
CA LEU A 11 6.57 -5.20 -5.07
C LEU A 11 6.49 -6.20 -6.22
N TYR A 12 5.28 -6.57 -6.60
CA TYR A 12 4.99 -7.32 -7.81
C TYR A 12 3.89 -6.61 -8.60
N PRO A 13 3.92 -6.70 -9.95
CA PRO A 13 2.92 -6.05 -10.79
C PRO A 13 1.59 -6.79 -10.75
N SER A 14 0.51 -6.08 -11.11
CA SER A 14 -0.71 -6.74 -11.59
C SER A 14 -0.39 -7.62 -12.81
N TYR A 15 -0.96 -8.82 -12.91
CA TYR A 15 -0.73 -9.75 -14.01
C TYR A 15 -1.61 -9.47 -15.25
N ARG A 16 -1.98 -8.20 -15.46
CA ARG A 16 -2.83 -7.74 -16.58
C ARG A 16 -2.00 -7.08 -17.70
N ASN A 17 -2.59 -6.99 -18.90
CA ASN A 17 -1.95 -6.42 -20.11
C ASN A 17 -1.38 -4.99 -19.95
N ARG A 18 -1.82 -4.24 -18.93
CA ARG A 18 -1.25 -2.94 -18.56
C ARG A 18 -1.04 -2.93 -17.05
N ILE A 19 0.18 -2.60 -16.61
CA ILE A 19 0.50 -2.43 -15.19
C ILE A 19 -0.24 -1.19 -14.70
N GLY A 20 -1.35 -1.41 -13.99
CA GLY A 20 -2.14 -0.34 -13.37
C GLY A 20 -1.74 -0.11 -11.90
N HIS A 21 -1.25 -1.15 -11.23
CA HIS A 21 -0.81 -1.08 -9.85
C HIS A 21 0.34 -2.03 -9.57
N LEU A 22 1.10 -1.71 -8.52
CA LEU A 22 2.05 -2.60 -7.86
C LEU A 22 1.52 -2.92 -6.46
N MET A 23 1.56 -4.18 -6.09
CA MET A 23 1.14 -4.67 -4.79
C MET A 23 2.33 -5.28 -4.06
N GLY A 24 2.31 -5.29 -2.74
CA GLY A 24 3.42 -5.87 -2.01
C GLY A 24 3.39 -5.71 -0.50
N ILE A 25 4.54 -5.99 0.10
CA ILE A 25 4.76 -5.86 1.54
C ILE A 25 5.87 -4.83 1.75
N GLN A 26 5.57 -3.82 2.56
CA GLN A 26 6.56 -2.93 3.14
C GLN A 26 6.88 -3.41 4.55
N THR A 27 8.17 -3.51 4.86
CA THR A 27 8.68 -3.77 6.20
C THR A 27 9.60 -2.63 6.62
N GLY A 28 9.62 -2.32 7.90
CA GLY A 28 10.52 -1.30 8.41
C GLY A 28 10.69 -1.36 9.91
N GLY A 29 11.83 -0.85 10.38
CA GLY A 29 12.13 -0.82 11.80
C GLY A 29 13.22 0.19 12.14
N PRO A 30 13.24 0.68 13.39
CA PRO A 30 14.35 1.48 13.87
C PRO A 30 15.60 0.59 14.02
N THR A 31 16.78 1.13 13.77
CA THR A 31 18.03 0.45 14.14
C THR A 31 18.37 0.63 15.63
N ARG A 32 17.62 1.47 16.35
CA ARG A 32 17.79 1.75 17.78
C ARG A 32 16.61 1.20 18.60
N ARG A 33 16.90 0.72 19.82
CA ARG A 33 15.87 0.30 20.80
C ARG A 33 14.80 1.38 21.00
N GLY A 34 13.53 0.96 20.99
CA GLY A 34 12.40 1.81 21.40
C GLY A 34 11.15 1.71 20.52
N ARG A 35 11.25 1.22 19.28
CA ARG A 35 10.07 0.89 18.45
C ARG A 35 10.20 -0.53 17.92
N ARG A 36 9.08 -1.21 17.81
CA ARG A 36 9.02 -2.56 17.22
C ARG A 36 9.12 -2.43 15.70
N PRO A 37 9.80 -3.37 15.00
CA PRO A 37 9.67 -3.47 13.56
C PRO A 37 8.21 -3.76 13.20
N GLY A 38 7.81 -3.32 12.01
CA GLY A 38 6.47 -3.51 11.49
C GLY A 38 6.50 -3.96 10.04
N ALA A 39 5.39 -4.53 9.60
CA ALA A 39 5.11 -4.87 8.22
C ALA A 39 3.70 -4.41 7.87
N SER A 40 3.50 -4.01 6.62
CA SER A 40 2.19 -3.68 6.08
C SER A 40 2.07 -4.11 4.63
N LYS A 41 0.87 -4.45 4.21
CA LYS A 41 0.52 -4.49 2.78
C LYS A 41 0.62 -3.08 2.21
N VAL A 42 1.01 -2.97 0.95
CA VAL A 42 1.11 -1.69 0.22
C VAL A 42 0.61 -1.86 -1.21
N MET A 43 -0.04 -0.82 -1.72
CA MET A 43 -0.49 -0.69 -3.09
C MET A 43 0.03 0.63 -3.65
N LEU A 44 0.60 0.60 -4.85
CA LEU A 44 1.01 1.78 -5.61
C LEU A 44 0.23 1.80 -6.92
N GLU A 45 -0.63 2.80 -7.10
CA GLU A 45 -1.37 3.00 -8.33
C GLU A 45 -0.62 3.92 -9.28
N TYR A 46 -0.67 3.62 -10.58
CA TYR A 46 -0.12 4.48 -11.61
C TYR A 46 -1.08 5.64 -11.94
N LEU A 47 -0.69 6.87 -11.60
CA LEU A 47 -1.51 8.09 -11.77
C LEU A 47 -1.47 8.72 -13.18
N ASP A 48 -0.99 7.97 -14.19
CA ASP A 48 -0.73 8.45 -15.56
C ASP A 48 0.53 9.31 -15.75
N ARG A 49 0.88 9.61 -17.01
CA ARG A 49 2.04 10.42 -17.42
C ARG A 49 1.84 11.91 -17.15
N ASN A 50 0.59 12.36 -17.06
CA ASN A 50 0.24 13.78 -16.93
C ASN A 50 -0.71 13.98 -15.73
N VAL A 51 -0.17 13.81 -14.53
CA VAL A 51 -0.90 13.98 -13.29
C VAL A 51 -0.94 15.45 -12.85
N ASP A 52 -2.11 15.94 -12.42
CA ASP A 52 -2.19 17.19 -11.68
C ASP A 52 -1.57 16.98 -10.28
N LEU A 53 -0.29 17.33 -10.16
CA LEU A 53 0.48 17.14 -8.94
C LEU A 53 -0.15 17.85 -7.73
N ARG A 54 -0.77 19.02 -7.93
CA ARG A 54 -1.37 19.79 -6.83
C ARG A 54 -2.61 19.09 -6.29
N LYS A 55 -3.44 18.57 -7.20
CA LYS A 55 -4.59 17.74 -6.83
C LYS A 55 -4.14 16.45 -6.15
N ALA A 56 -3.14 15.76 -6.69
CA ALA A 56 -2.62 14.51 -6.14
C ALA A 56 -2.06 14.69 -4.72
N LEU A 57 -1.24 15.72 -4.48
CA LEU A 57 -0.68 16.00 -3.15
C LEU A 57 -1.76 16.34 -2.12
N ARG A 58 -2.83 17.04 -2.52
CA ARG A 58 -3.98 17.32 -1.64
C ARG A 58 -4.77 16.07 -1.26
N ALA A 59 -4.70 15.02 -2.08
CA ALA A 59 -5.31 13.72 -1.81
C ALA A 59 -4.41 12.79 -0.98
N THR A 60 -3.26 13.27 -0.49
CA THR A 60 -2.41 12.50 0.44
C THR A 60 -2.78 12.80 1.88
N GLY A 61 -2.75 11.78 2.74
CA GLY A 61 -3.12 11.93 4.13
C GLY A 61 -3.24 10.59 4.84
N ILE A 62 -3.72 10.67 6.07
CA ILE A 62 -4.20 9.50 6.82
C ILE A 62 -5.71 9.54 6.70
N PHE A 63 -6.29 8.46 6.21
CA PHE A 63 -7.72 8.33 6.00
C PHE A 63 -8.28 7.27 6.94
N ASP A 64 -9.52 7.46 7.35
CA ASP A 64 -10.29 6.36 7.94
C ASP A 64 -10.55 5.31 6.84
N PRO A 65 -10.39 3.99 7.10
CA PRO A 65 -10.65 2.97 6.09
C PRO A 65 -12.03 3.03 5.44
N GLU A 66 -13.03 3.62 6.13
CA GLU A 66 -14.40 3.78 5.65
C GLU A 66 -14.67 5.17 5.01
N ASP A 67 -13.64 6.00 4.84
CA ASP A 67 -13.77 7.32 4.20
C ASP A 67 -14.22 7.18 2.73
N GLU A 68 -15.32 7.86 2.38
CA GLU A 68 -15.87 7.88 1.02
C GLU A 68 -14.89 8.43 -0.04
N GLY A 69 -13.89 9.19 0.39
CA GLY A 69 -12.81 9.67 -0.46
C GLY A 69 -11.83 8.58 -0.91
N ILE A 70 -11.85 7.40 -0.28
CA ILE A 70 -11.02 6.26 -0.68
C ILE A 70 -11.73 5.49 -1.82
N PRO A 71 -11.07 5.26 -2.97
CA PRO A 71 -11.60 4.39 -4.00
C PRO A 71 -11.98 3.01 -3.43
N LYS A 72 -13.20 2.55 -3.75
CA LYS A 72 -13.75 1.29 -3.27
C LYS A 72 -12.77 0.15 -3.48
N GLY A 73 -12.57 -0.66 -2.43
CA GLY A 73 -11.72 -1.85 -2.44
C GLY A 73 -10.25 -1.59 -2.11
N ILE A 74 -9.72 -0.36 -2.18
CA ILE A 74 -8.32 -0.08 -1.78
C ILE A 74 -8.08 -0.46 -0.32
N ALA A 75 -8.97 -0.05 0.59
CA ALA A 75 -8.83 -0.36 2.02
C ALA A 75 -8.75 -1.87 2.29
N ALA A 76 -9.57 -2.67 1.59
CA ALA A 76 -9.54 -4.13 1.69
C ALA A 76 -8.20 -4.72 1.21
N GLN A 77 -7.62 -4.15 0.15
CA GLN A 77 -6.35 -4.63 -0.42
C GLN A 77 -5.14 -4.38 0.49
N ILE A 78 -5.12 -3.27 1.23
CA ILE A 78 -3.99 -2.89 2.09
C ILE A 78 -4.23 -3.17 3.58
N SER A 79 -5.37 -3.76 3.93
CA SER A 79 -5.67 -4.14 5.31
C SER A 79 -4.70 -5.21 5.80
N ASN A 80 -4.08 -4.97 6.96
CA ASN A 80 -3.13 -5.88 7.60
C ASN A 80 -3.83 -6.98 8.42
N ASN A 81 -4.96 -7.46 7.94
CA ASN A 81 -5.64 -8.61 8.53
C ASN A 81 -4.90 -9.89 8.17
N VAL A 82 -4.59 -10.71 9.17
CA VAL A 82 -4.07 -12.08 9.01
C VAL A 82 -5.22 -13.03 9.37
N PRO A 83 -5.83 -13.70 8.38
CA PRO A 83 -6.95 -14.60 8.63
C PRO A 83 -6.61 -15.73 9.61
N GLU A 84 -7.63 -16.28 10.26
CA GLU A 84 -7.46 -17.45 11.12
C GLU A 84 -6.82 -18.61 10.32
N GLY A 85 -5.80 -19.24 10.91
CA GLY A 85 -5.02 -20.30 10.26
C GLY A 85 -3.87 -19.81 9.37
N SER A 86 -3.78 -18.51 9.07
CA SER A 86 -2.60 -17.91 8.45
C SER A 86 -1.62 -17.37 9.50
N TYR A 87 -0.37 -17.22 9.09
CA TYR A 87 0.73 -16.74 9.94
C TYR A 87 1.49 -15.57 9.31
N VAL A 88 1.10 -15.14 8.10
CA VAL A 88 1.83 -14.14 7.31
C VAL A 88 0.86 -13.15 6.67
N LEU A 89 1.37 -11.97 6.31
CA LEU A 89 0.63 -11.06 5.45
C LEU A 89 0.61 -11.63 4.04
N GLU A 90 -0.57 -11.99 3.58
CA GLU A 90 -0.81 -12.43 2.21
C GLU A 90 -1.30 -11.25 1.38
N VAL A 91 -0.65 -11.02 0.25
CA VAL A 91 -1.05 -9.96 -0.67
C VAL A 91 -1.66 -10.66 -1.88
N GLU A 92 -2.92 -10.37 -2.14
CA GLU A 92 -3.69 -10.96 -3.23
C GLU A 92 -3.78 -9.98 -4.40
N GLU A 93 -3.99 -10.50 -5.60
CA GLU A 93 -4.40 -9.65 -6.71
C GLU A 93 -5.91 -9.37 -6.58
N PRO A 94 -6.35 -8.11 -6.61
CA PRO A 94 -7.77 -7.79 -6.56
C PRO A 94 -8.49 -8.39 -7.78
N TYR A 95 -9.54 -9.18 -7.52
CA TYR A 95 -10.41 -9.73 -8.57
C TYR A 95 -11.13 -8.61 -9.34
N GLU A 96 -11.50 -7.53 -8.65
CA GLU A 96 -12.22 -6.40 -9.25
C GLU A 96 -11.27 -5.38 -9.89
N TRP A 97 -11.62 -4.96 -11.10
CA TRP A 97 -10.96 -3.86 -11.78
C TRP A 97 -11.30 -2.54 -11.08
N PHE A 98 -10.31 -1.88 -10.49
CA PHE A 98 -10.42 -0.46 -10.17
C PHE A 98 -10.36 0.32 -11.48
N PRO A 99 -11.42 1.03 -11.90
CA PRO A 99 -11.32 1.88 -13.07
C PRO A 99 -10.28 2.98 -12.79
N SER A 100 -9.16 2.91 -13.50
CA SER A 100 -8.19 4.01 -13.58
C SER A 100 -8.90 5.25 -14.13
N HIS A 101 -8.85 6.35 -13.38
CA HIS A 101 -9.45 7.64 -13.76
C HIS A 101 -8.74 8.25 -14.98
#